data_AF-A0AAN8IBM2-F1
#
_entry.id   AF-A0AAN8IBM2-F1
#
_cell.length_a   1.000
_cell.length_b   1.000
_cell.length_c   1.000
_cell.angle_alpha   90.00
_cell.angle_beta   90.00
_cell.angle_gamma   90.00
#
_symmetry.space_group_name_H-M   'P 1'
#
loop_
_entity.id
_entity.type
_entity.pdbx_description
1 polymer ?
#
loop_
_entity_poly.entity_id
_entity_poly.type
_entity_poly.pdbx_seq_one_letter_code
_entity_poly.pdbx_strand_id
1 'polypeptide(L)'
;MFQIYAMKTEMVDGDKRNLRLKIEVHVLTLCLNIDAPTRKQHFVELIDRGKKEKFKFLVMTLVGSTIDDIRRNILGRNYSKSTGMQLAQQTLQSLSDLHNIGYLHRDIKPQNFAIGLGEHEKTVYVLDFGIARKFTVGNTKQVKAPRLRVKFIGTIRFASRACHRCIEQGRKDDLEAWIYMVFDLIDYEDGIQWKRLPDKNQVVRYKDRFFALKLPKCYRIVPKEFRRLVHYVNSMNYAEEPDYVYMTHSLRSIARENNIDMDRKLDWIGKSSKDRIPSGDDSESSDNVKTGSSDSASEDSRVKVKRKSKSVKSPHKGRKGISSTQRSTVRFHLLRINLPFR
;
A
#
# COMPACT_ATOMS: atom_id res chain seq x y z
N MET A 1 13.82 -12.91 -28.46
CA MET A 1 13.47 -11.63 -27.83
C MET A 1 13.68 -11.80 -26.33
N PHE A 2 14.47 -10.96 -25.67
CA PHE A 2 14.71 -11.09 -24.22
C PHE A 2 13.47 -10.63 -23.45
N GLN A 3 13.04 -11.40 -22.45
CA GLN A 3 11.97 -10.99 -21.54
C GLN A 3 12.56 -10.60 -20.19
N ILE A 4 12.02 -9.53 -19.61
CA ILE A 4 12.50 -8.97 -18.34
C ILE A 4 11.48 -9.22 -17.25
N TYR A 5 11.99 -9.63 -16.09
CA TYR A 5 11.21 -9.97 -14.92
C TYR A 5 11.67 -9.19 -13.69
N ALA A 6 10.78 -9.06 -12.72
CA ALA A 6 11.11 -8.54 -11.41
C ALA A 6 11.55 -9.68 -10.49
N MET A 7 12.71 -9.54 -9.85
CA MET A 7 13.20 -10.47 -8.84
C MET A 7 13.23 -9.82 -7.48
N LYS A 8 12.51 -10.40 -6.53
CA LYS A 8 12.58 -10.03 -5.11
C LYS A 8 13.43 -11.05 -4.37
N THR A 9 14.37 -10.58 -3.56
CA THR A 9 15.26 -11.42 -2.76
C THR A 9 15.15 -11.12 -1.27
N GLU A 10 15.37 -12.14 -0.45
CA GLU A 10 15.39 -12.07 1.01
C GLU A 10 16.45 -13.03 1.56
N MET A 11 17.32 -12.57 2.44
CA MET A 11 18.34 -13.42 3.05
C MET A 11 17.73 -14.60 3.83
N VAL A 12 18.40 -15.75 3.83
CA VAL A 12 17.98 -16.93 4.60
C VAL A 12 18.10 -16.65 6.09
N ASP A 13 19.21 -16.01 6.48
CA ASP A 13 19.50 -15.62 7.85
C ASP A 13 19.00 -14.20 8.14
N GLY A 14 18.50 -14.02 9.36
CA GLY A 14 17.97 -12.76 9.84
C GLY A 14 16.92 -12.96 10.90
N ASP A 15 16.47 -11.85 11.49
CA ASP A 15 15.35 -11.89 12.43
C ASP A 15 14.11 -12.46 11.72
N LYS A 16 13.66 -13.64 12.15
CA LYS A 16 12.50 -14.34 11.59
C LYS A 16 11.24 -13.47 11.55
N ARG A 17 11.14 -12.46 12.42
CA ARG A 17 10.03 -11.48 12.45
C ARG A 17 9.99 -10.58 11.21
N ASN A 18 11.10 -10.49 10.48
CA ASN A 18 11.29 -9.63 9.32
C ASN A 18 11.36 -10.42 7.99
N LEU A 19 11.24 -11.75 8.04
CA LEU A 19 11.23 -12.63 6.86
C LEU A 19 9.78 -12.80 6.35
N ARG A 20 9.54 -12.34 5.12
CA ARG A 20 8.22 -12.14 4.51
C ARG A 20 8.09 -12.81 3.14
N LEU A 21 9.20 -13.16 2.48
CA LEU A 21 9.12 -13.68 1.10
C LEU A 21 8.34 -15.00 1.00
N LYS A 22 8.39 -15.85 2.03
CA LYS A 22 7.62 -17.11 2.07
C LYS A 22 6.11 -16.89 2.04
N ILE A 23 5.61 -15.91 2.80
CA ILE A 23 4.16 -15.63 2.82
C ILE A 23 3.74 -15.00 1.49
N GLU A 24 4.57 -14.14 0.91
CA GLU A 24 4.28 -13.48 -0.35
C GLU A 24 4.17 -14.45 -1.51
N VAL A 25 5.15 -15.35 -1.63
CA VAL A 25 5.13 -16.47 -2.57
C VAL A 25 3.86 -17.32 -2.41
N HIS A 26 3.50 -17.66 -1.16
CA HIS A 26 2.34 -18.50 -0.89
C HIS A 26 1.02 -17.83 -1.30
N VAL A 27 0.83 -16.56 -0.91
CA VAL A 27 -0.38 -15.79 -1.25
C VAL A 27 -0.50 -15.61 -2.75
N LEU A 28 0.60 -15.25 -3.43
CA LEU A 28 0.60 -15.08 -4.89
C LEU A 28 0.24 -16.38 -5.61
N THR A 29 0.79 -17.53 -5.19
CA THR A 29 0.40 -18.85 -5.72
C THR A 29 -1.10 -19.10 -5.56
N LEU A 30 -1.68 -18.78 -4.40
CA LEU A 30 -3.11 -18.99 -4.17
C LEU A 30 -3.98 -18.10 -5.07
N CYS A 31 -3.61 -16.83 -5.26
CA CYS A 31 -4.32 -15.94 -6.18
C CYS A 31 -4.30 -16.48 -7.62
N LEU A 32 -3.16 -16.99 -8.07
CA LEU A 32 -3.00 -17.52 -9.43
C LEU A 32 -3.66 -18.89 -9.64
N ASN A 33 -3.99 -19.62 -8.57
CA ASN A 33 -4.68 -20.92 -8.63
C ASN A 33 -6.22 -20.81 -8.61
N ILE A 34 -6.79 -19.62 -8.54
CA ILE A 34 -8.25 -19.43 -8.57
C ILE A 34 -8.79 -19.90 -9.93
N ASP A 35 -9.80 -20.77 -9.97
CA ASP A 35 -10.39 -21.21 -11.25
C ASP A 35 -11.42 -20.18 -11.80
N ALA A 36 -10.95 -18.95 -12.01
CA ALA A 36 -11.72 -17.85 -12.59
C ALA A 36 -10.74 -16.79 -13.13
N PRO A 37 -10.51 -16.71 -14.45
CA PRO A 37 -9.54 -15.78 -15.04
C PRO A 37 -9.74 -14.32 -14.65
N THR A 38 -11.00 -13.88 -14.55
CA THR A 38 -11.37 -12.51 -14.15
C THR A 38 -10.90 -12.15 -12.75
N ARG A 39 -10.71 -13.14 -11.86
CA ARG A 39 -10.26 -12.96 -10.47
C ARG A 39 -8.73 -12.96 -10.33
N LYS A 40 -8.00 -13.18 -11.44
CA LYS A 40 -6.53 -13.13 -11.50
C LYS A 40 -5.99 -11.84 -12.09
N GLN A 41 -6.85 -11.02 -12.70
CA GLN A 41 -6.45 -9.88 -13.53
C GLN A 41 -5.49 -8.91 -12.83
N HIS A 42 -5.63 -8.75 -11.51
CA HIS A 42 -4.86 -7.79 -10.71
C HIS A 42 -3.67 -8.40 -9.97
N PHE A 43 -3.29 -9.66 -10.28
CA PHE A 43 -2.16 -10.33 -9.66
C PHE A 43 -1.10 -10.62 -10.71
N VAL A 44 0.16 -10.31 -10.37
CA VAL A 44 1.31 -10.58 -11.26
C VAL A 44 1.54 -12.09 -11.37
N GLU A 45 2.03 -12.55 -12.53
CA GLU A 45 2.36 -13.95 -12.71
C GLU A 45 3.59 -14.31 -11.86
N LEU A 46 3.54 -15.49 -11.24
CA LEU A 46 4.67 -16.10 -10.55
C LEU A 46 5.46 -16.91 -11.55
N ILE A 47 6.65 -16.44 -11.92
CA ILE A 47 7.50 -17.06 -12.95
C ILE A 47 8.37 -18.15 -12.34
N ASP A 48 9.06 -17.83 -11.23
CA ASP A 48 9.91 -18.78 -10.53
C ASP A 48 10.07 -18.41 -9.06
N ARG A 49 10.48 -19.36 -8.23
CA ARG A 49 10.79 -19.16 -6.82
C ARG A 49 11.79 -20.20 -6.35
N GLY A 50 12.63 -19.81 -5.40
CA GLY A 50 13.58 -20.77 -4.85
C GLY A 50 14.29 -20.30 -3.60
N LYS A 51 15.11 -21.21 -3.09
CA LYS A 51 16.02 -20.98 -1.98
C LYS A 51 17.42 -21.37 -2.43
N LYS A 52 18.36 -20.46 -2.29
CA LYS A 52 19.80 -20.70 -2.32
C LYS A 52 20.34 -20.70 -0.88
N GLU A 53 21.61 -21.01 -0.71
CA GLU A 53 22.25 -21.07 0.61
C GLU A 53 22.06 -19.76 1.40
N LYS A 54 22.34 -18.61 0.75
CA LYS A 54 22.34 -17.29 1.39
C LYS A 54 21.01 -16.54 1.32
N PHE A 55 20.19 -16.79 0.30
CA PHE A 55 18.94 -16.04 0.07
C PHE A 55 17.85 -16.88 -0.57
N LYS A 56 16.60 -16.45 -0.38
CA LYS A 56 15.41 -16.88 -1.10
C LYS A 56 15.09 -15.86 -2.18
N PHE A 57 14.44 -16.31 -3.24
CA PHE A 57 14.02 -15.44 -4.32
C PHE A 57 12.61 -15.76 -4.83
N LEU A 58 12.00 -14.73 -5.40
CA LEU A 58 10.72 -14.73 -6.11
C LEU A 58 10.96 -14.00 -7.43
N VAL A 59 10.63 -14.63 -8.55
CA VAL A 59 10.61 -14.03 -9.88
C VAL A 59 9.15 -13.89 -10.31
N MET A 60 8.76 -12.69 -10.73
CA MET A 60 7.39 -12.37 -11.15
C MET A 60 7.38 -11.46 -12.37
N THR A 61 6.23 -11.33 -13.03
CA THR A 61 6.03 -10.38 -14.13
C THR A 61 6.54 -8.99 -13.73
N LEU A 62 7.34 -8.37 -14.59
CA LEU A 62 7.72 -6.97 -14.40
C LEU A 62 6.49 -6.08 -14.65
N VAL A 63 6.20 -5.21 -13.69
CA VAL A 63 5.17 -4.17 -13.79
C VAL A 63 5.82 -2.80 -13.96
N GLY A 64 5.03 -1.82 -14.41
CA GLY A 64 5.45 -0.44 -14.56
C GLY A 64 5.43 0.34 -13.25
N SER A 65 5.35 1.66 -13.38
CA SER A 65 5.34 2.60 -12.25
C SER A 65 4.21 2.34 -11.25
N THR A 66 4.48 2.58 -9.96
CA THR A 66 3.42 2.54 -8.94
C THR A 66 2.45 3.69 -9.14
N ILE A 67 1.22 3.57 -8.62
CA ILE A 67 0.24 4.67 -8.65
C ILE A 67 0.77 5.89 -7.88
N ASP A 68 1.58 5.71 -6.83
CA ASP A 68 2.20 6.86 -6.18
C ASP A 68 3.22 7.56 -7.10
N ASP A 69 4.06 6.80 -7.80
CA ASP A 69 5.10 7.32 -8.69
C ASP A 69 4.50 7.99 -9.92
N ILE A 70 3.44 7.42 -10.50
CA ILE A 70 2.73 8.05 -11.62
C ILE A 70 2.25 9.45 -11.22
N ARG A 71 1.62 9.60 -10.06
CA ARG A 71 1.14 10.90 -9.58
C ARG A 71 2.28 11.90 -9.38
N ARG A 72 3.37 11.48 -8.72
CA ARG A 72 4.47 12.39 -8.32
C ARG A 72 5.43 12.71 -9.45
N ASN A 73 5.83 11.70 -10.21
CA ASN A 73 6.98 11.76 -11.11
C ASN A 73 6.57 11.82 -12.59
N ILE A 74 5.36 11.35 -12.95
CA ILE A 74 4.88 11.36 -14.34
C ILE A 74 3.86 12.49 -14.57
N LEU A 75 2.87 12.62 -13.69
CA LEU A 75 1.81 13.61 -13.83
C LEU A 75 2.13 14.94 -13.16
N GLY A 76 2.80 14.92 -12.01
CA GLY A 76 3.07 16.12 -11.20
C GLY A 76 1.82 16.81 -10.66
N ARG A 77 0.66 16.14 -10.69
CA ARG A 77 -0.65 16.67 -10.25
C ARG A 77 -1.58 15.56 -9.79
N ASN A 78 -2.71 15.93 -9.19
CA ASN A 78 -3.78 14.98 -8.87
C ASN A 78 -4.28 14.26 -10.12
N TYR A 79 -4.71 13.02 -9.92
CA TYR A 79 -5.49 12.30 -10.91
C TYR A 79 -6.80 13.03 -11.20
N SER A 80 -7.27 12.94 -12.44
CA SER A 80 -8.65 13.26 -12.75
C SER A 80 -9.60 12.38 -11.93
N LYS A 81 -10.81 12.89 -11.66
CA LYS A 81 -11.85 12.10 -10.97
C LYS A 81 -12.13 10.78 -11.69
N SER A 82 -12.12 10.80 -13.02
CA SER A 82 -12.27 9.58 -13.85
C SER A 82 -11.19 8.55 -13.52
N THR A 83 -9.92 8.93 -13.60
CA THR A 83 -8.81 8.02 -13.26
C THR A 83 -8.91 7.55 -11.81
N GLY A 84 -9.20 8.45 -10.86
CA GLY A 84 -9.37 8.09 -9.45
C GLY A 84 -10.49 7.07 -9.21
N MET A 85 -11.62 7.18 -9.90
CA MET A 85 -12.74 6.24 -9.81
C MET A 85 -12.43 4.89 -10.48
N GLN A 86 -11.76 4.89 -11.64
CA GLN A 86 -11.29 3.67 -12.30
C GLN A 86 -10.28 2.91 -11.41
N LEU A 87 -9.34 3.63 -10.79
CA LEU A 87 -8.41 3.08 -9.81
C LEU A 87 -9.14 2.50 -8.59
N ALA A 88 -10.15 3.19 -8.06
CA ALA A 88 -10.97 2.70 -6.96
C ALA A 88 -11.63 1.36 -7.32
N GLN A 89 -12.19 1.24 -8.52
CA GLN A 89 -12.83 0.00 -8.98
C GLN A 89 -11.84 -1.16 -9.10
N GLN A 90 -10.71 -0.98 -9.79
CA GLN A 90 -9.71 -2.05 -9.97
C GLN A 90 -9.09 -2.48 -8.64
N THR A 91 -8.74 -1.53 -7.77
CA THR A 91 -8.17 -1.86 -6.46
C THR A 91 -9.19 -2.55 -5.55
N LEU A 92 -10.48 -2.17 -5.58
CA LEU A 92 -11.53 -2.87 -4.85
C LEU A 92 -11.69 -4.34 -5.32
N GLN A 93 -11.65 -4.56 -6.64
CA GLN A 93 -11.73 -5.90 -7.23
C GLN A 93 -10.57 -6.77 -6.74
N SER A 94 -9.34 -6.24 -6.75
CA SER A 94 -8.15 -6.97 -6.25
C SER A 94 -8.29 -7.39 -4.78
N LEU A 95 -8.93 -6.56 -3.94
CA LEU A 95 -9.18 -6.86 -2.54
C LEU A 95 -10.28 -7.91 -2.37
N SER A 96 -11.35 -7.83 -3.17
CA SER A 96 -12.39 -8.86 -3.21
C SER A 96 -11.79 -10.23 -3.50
N ASP A 97 -10.92 -10.31 -4.50
CA ASP A 97 -10.31 -11.57 -4.93
C ASP A 97 -9.29 -12.10 -3.90
N LEU A 98 -8.48 -11.21 -3.30
CA LEU A 98 -7.58 -11.59 -2.20
C LEU A 98 -8.36 -12.10 -0.97
N HIS A 99 -9.43 -11.41 -0.59
CA HIS A 99 -10.25 -11.80 0.55
C HIS A 99 -11.00 -13.11 0.28
N ASN A 100 -11.37 -13.37 -0.98
CA ASN A 100 -12.00 -14.62 -1.38
C ASN A 100 -11.09 -15.84 -1.15
N ILE A 101 -9.77 -15.70 -1.28
CA ILE A 101 -8.82 -16.79 -0.94
C ILE A 101 -8.49 -16.85 0.57
N GLY A 102 -9.15 -16.05 1.41
CA GLY A 102 -9.04 -16.09 2.86
C GLY A 102 -7.88 -15.28 3.44
N TYR A 103 -7.32 -14.33 2.67
CA TYR A 103 -6.21 -13.48 3.09
C TYR A 103 -6.59 -12.01 3.18
N LEU A 104 -6.01 -11.32 4.16
CA LEU A 104 -5.97 -9.86 4.26
C LEU A 104 -4.62 -9.38 3.74
N HIS A 105 -4.58 -8.21 3.11
CA HIS A 105 -3.35 -7.56 2.69
C HIS A 105 -2.66 -6.84 3.84
N ARG A 106 -3.40 -6.05 4.63
CA ARG A 106 -2.94 -5.24 5.77
C ARG A 106 -1.97 -4.08 5.48
N ASP A 107 -1.69 -3.75 4.22
CA ASP A 107 -0.86 -2.59 3.85
C ASP A 107 -1.36 -1.90 2.57
N ILE A 108 -2.64 -1.57 2.54
CA ILE A 108 -3.27 -0.89 1.39
C ILE A 108 -2.76 0.54 1.31
N LYS A 109 -2.06 0.86 0.21
CA LYS A 109 -1.49 2.19 -0.07
C LYS A 109 -1.12 2.31 -1.55
N PRO A 110 -1.04 3.52 -2.12
CA PRO A 110 -0.74 3.72 -3.54
C PRO A 110 0.58 3.07 -4.03
N GLN A 111 1.58 2.91 -3.16
CA GLN A 111 2.87 2.30 -3.50
C GLN A 111 2.79 0.78 -3.71
N ASN A 112 1.76 0.12 -3.19
CA ASN A 112 1.56 -1.33 -3.35
C ASN A 112 0.64 -1.65 -4.54
N PHE A 113 0.35 -0.66 -5.39
CA PHE A 113 -0.37 -0.85 -6.63
C PHE A 113 0.43 -0.26 -7.78
N ALA A 114 0.60 -1.01 -8.86
CA ALA A 114 1.36 -0.60 -10.03
C ALA A 114 0.62 -0.91 -11.32
N ILE A 115 0.93 -0.18 -12.40
CA ILE A 115 0.34 -0.43 -13.71
C ILE A 115 1.08 -1.54 -14.45
N GLY A 116 0.42 -2.20 -15.40
CA GLY A 116 1.10 -3.07 -16.35
C GLY A 116 2.02 -2.30 -17.31
N LEU A 117 2.81 -3.03 -18.07
CA LEU A 117 3.64 -2.49 -19.15
C LEU A 117 2.94 -2.67 -20.51
N GLY A 118 3.26 -1.78 -21.46
CA GLY A 118 2.79 -1.89 -22.84
C GLY A 118 1.26 -1.96 -22.94
N GLU A 119 0.73 -3.01 -23.56
CA GLU A 119 -0.71 -3.22 -23.72
C GLU A 119 -1.49 -3.35 -22.40
N HIS A 120 -0.79 -3.69 -21.31
CA HIS A 120 -1.37 -3.83 -19.97
C HIS A 120 -1.33 -2.54 -19.14
N GLU A 121 -0.92 -1.39 -19.70
CA GLU A 121 -0.80 -0.11 -18.96
C GLU A 121 -2.12 0.40 -18.34
N LYS A 122 -3.26 -0.16 -18.75
CA LYS A 122 -4.59 0.13 -18.17
C LYS A 122 -4.94 -0.74 -16.97
N THR A 123 -4.21 -1.82 -16.74
CA THR A 123 -4.45 -2.78 -15.67
C THR A 123 -3.60 -2.43 -14.46
N VAL A 124 -4.23 -2.42 -13.29
CA VAL A 124 -3.58 -2.20 -11.99
C VAL A 124 -3.33 -3.55 -11.33
N TYR A 125 -2.10 -3.76 -10.88
CA TYR A 125 -1.66 -4.94 -10.14
C TYR A 125 -1.45 -4.60 -8.67
N VAL A 126 -1.91 -5.46 -7.78
CA VAL A 126 -1.61 -5.38 -6.34
C VAL A 126 -0.29 -6.10 -6.05
N LEU A 127 0.56 -5.48 -5.22
CA LEU A 127 1.91 -5.90 -4.92
C LEU A 127 2.14 -6.03 -3.40
N ASP A 128 3.21 -6.72 -3.02
CA ASP A 128 3.72 -6.83 -1.65
C ASP A 128 2.75 -7.46 -0.62
N PHE A 129 2.61 -8.77 -0.69
CA PHE A 129 1.90 -9.57 0.31
C PHE A 129 2.75 -9.91 1.54
N GLY A 130 3.88 -9.22 1.75
CA GLY A 130 4.84 -9.56 2.79
C GLY A 130 4.28 -9.50 4.22
N ILE A 131 3.22 -8.72 4.44
CA ILE A 131 2.48 -8.70 5.71
C ILE A 131 1.04 -9.20 5.58
N ALA A 132 0.71 -9.92 4.51
CA ALA A 132 -0.60 -10.54 4.38
C ALA A 132 -0.87 -11.54 5.51
N ARG A 133 -2.14 -11.80 5.80
CA ARG A 133 -2.54 -12.71 6.89
C ARG A 133 -3.79 -13.49 6.54
N LYS A 134 -3.72 -14.81 6.72
CA LYS A 134 -4.88 -15.69 6.60
C LYS A 134 -5.88 -15.42 7.72
N PHE A 135 -7.07 -14.90 7.38
CA PHE A 135 -8.13 -14.61 8.35
C PHE A 135 -9.11 -15.78 8.50
N THR A 136 -9.09 -16.77 7.60
CA THR A 136 -9.94 -17.96 7.69
C THR A 136 -9.27 -19.15 8.38
N VAL A 137 -10.09 -20.07 8.89
CA VAL A 137 -9.66 -21.34 9.49
C VAL A 137 -9.41 -22.39 8.40
N GLY A 138 -8.23 -23.01 8.37
CA GLY A 138 -7.91 -24.03 7.37
C GLY A 138 -8.19 -23.53 5.94
N ASN A 139 -8.89 -24.32 5.13
CA ASN A 139 -9.39 -23.91 3.81
C ASN A 139 -10.89 -23.57 3.81
N THR A 140 -11.49 -23.35 4.99
CA THR A 140 -12.89 -22.99 5.09
C THR A 140 -13.09 -21.48 4.88
N LYS A 141 -14.34 -21.05 4.78
CA LYS A 141 -14.73 -19.63 4.80
C LYS A 141 -14.95 -19.07 6.21
N GLN A 142 -14.79 -19.91 7.24
CA GLN A 142 -14.99 -19.50 8.63
C GLN A 142 -13.89 -18.53 9.07
N VAL A 143 -14.27 -17.36 9.60
CA VAL A 143 -13.34 -16.37 10.13
C VAL A 143 -12.76 -16.82 11.47
N LYS A 144 -11.45 -16.66 11.64
CA LYS A 144 -10.75 -16.93 12.90
C LYS A 144 -11.21 -15.98 14.00
N ALA A 145 -11.34 -16.52 15.23
CA ALA A 145 -11.52 -15.70 16.41
C ALA A 145 -10.42 -14.62 16.52
N PRO A 146 -10.78 -13.37 16.88
CA PRO A 146 -9.82 -12.30 16.99
C PRO A 146 -8.85 -12.54 18.15
N ARG A 147 -7.57 -12.26 17.94
CA ARG A 147 -6.60 -12.21 19.05
C ARG A 147 -6.90 -11.01 19.95
N LEU A 148 -6.69 -11.16 21.26
CA LEU A 148 -6.89 -10.09 22.25
C LEU A 148 -6.12 -8.81 21.91
N ARG A 149 -4.88 -8.95 21.41
CA ARG A 149 -4.05 -7.81 21.01
C ARG A 149 -3.10 -8.20 19.88
N VAL A 150 -2.85 -7.25 18.99
CA VAL A 150 -1.90 -7.41 17.87
C VAL A 150 -0.98 -6.22 17.79
N LYS A 151 0.23 -6.41 17.25
CA LYS A 151 1.16 -5.29 17.04
C LYS A 151 0.73 -4.48 15.82
N PHE A 152 0.87 -3.16 15.91
CA PHE A 152 0.77 -2.27 14.76
C PHE A 152 1.81 -2.68 13.70
N ILE A 153 1.36 -2.84 12.46
CA ILE A 153 2.19 -3.05 11.28
C ILE A 153 1.59 -2.27 10.10
N GLY A 154 2.41 -2.01 9.08
CA GLY A 154 1.98 -1.28 7.89
C GLY A 154 2.17 0.24 8.01
N THR A 155 1.60 0.96 7.06
CA THR A 155 1.86 2.40 6.87
C THR A 155 0.89 3.27 7.69
N ILE A 156 1.42 4.10 8.61
CA ILE A 156 0.62 4.96 9.55
C ILE A 156 -0.52 5.72 8.85
N ARG A 157 -0.21 6.32 7.70
CA ARG A 157 -1.14 7.14 6.89
C ARG A 157 -2.42 6.38 6.55
N PHE A 158 -2.30 5.14 6.09
CA PHE A 158 -3.41 4.35 5.56
C PHE A 158 -3.89 3.23 6.51
N ALA A 159 -3.11 2.86 7.54
CA ALA A 159 -3.49 1.82 8.49
C ALA A 159 -4.87 2.08 9.14
N SER A 160 -5.72 1.07 9.27
CA SER A 160 -7.05 1.22 9.88
C SER A 160 -6.98 1.67 11.34
N ARG A 161 -8.08 2.20 11.85
CA ARG A 161 -8.29 2.53 13.26
C ARG A 161 -8.08 1.31 14.16
N ALA A 162 -8.46 0.10 13.75
CA ALA A 162 -8.20 -1.13 14.50
C ALA A 162 -6.69 -1.40 14.60
N CYS A 163 -5.95 -1.22 13.50
CA CYS A 163 -4.49 -1.37 13.51
C CYS A 163 -3.83 -0.37 14.47
N HIS A 164 -4.24 0.90 14.44
CA HIS A 164 -3.78 1.94 15.39
C HIS A 164 -4.05 1.55 16.85
N ARG A 165 -5.20 0.94 17.12
CA ARG A 165 -5.62 0.47 18.45
C ARG A 165 -5.08 -0.91 18.83
N CYS A 166 -4.22 -1.52 18.03
CA CYS A 166 -3.67 -2.86 18.29
C CYS A 166 -4.75 -3.95 18.39
N ILE A 167 -5.87 -3.78 17.66
CA ILE A 167 -6.98 -4.73 17.56
C ILE A 167 -6.77 -5.62 16.31
N GLU A 168 -7.19 -6.89 16.39
CA GLU A 168 -7.11 -7.79 15.23
C GLU A 168 -7.90 -7.22 14.05
N GLN A 169 -7.27 -7.27 12.88
CA GLN A 169 -7.80 -6.71 11.65
C GLN A 169 -8.61 -7.76 10.90
N GLY A 170 -9.76 -7.36 10.36
CA GLY A 170 -10.61 -8.14 9.45
C GLY A 170 -10.66 -7.54 8.05
N ARG A 171 -11.57 -8.05 7.21
CA ARG A 171 -11.76 -7.58 5.83
C ARG A 171 -12.12 -6.08 5.77
N LYS A 172 -12.91 -5.62 6.73
CA LYS A 172 -13.31 -4.20 6.85
C LYS A 172 -12.11 -3.25 7.05
N ASP A 173 -11.00 -3.74 7.60
CA ASP A 173 -9.82 -2.91 7.88
C ASP A 173 -9.00 -2.64 6.62
N ASP A 174 -8.92 -3.60 5.70
CA ASP A 174 -8.36 -3.37 4.37
C ASP A 174 -9.27 -2.42 3.56
N LEU A 175 -10.60 -2.53 3.70
CA LEU A 175 -11.54 -1.60 3.08
C LEU A 175 -11.50 -0.19 3.66
N GLU A 176 -11.28 -0.06 4.97
CA GLU A 176 -11.06 1.23 5.62
C GLU A 176 -9.78 1.90 5.08
N ALA A 177 -8.69 1.14 4.98
CA ALA A 177 -7.46 1.62 4.37
C ALA A 177 -7.64 1.97 2.88
N TRP A 178 -8.42 1.18 2.15
CA TRP A 178 -8.79 1.44 0.75
C TRP A 178 -9.57 2.75 0.60
N ILE A 179 -10.54 3.05 1.47
CA ILE A 179 -11.24 4.35 1.46
C ILE A 179 -10.26 5.50 1.61
N TYR A 180 -9.32 5.42 2.56
CA TYR A 180 -8.30 6.47 2.73
C TYR A 180 -7.43 6.64 1.49
N MET A 181 -7.06 5.53 0.85
CA MET A 181 -6.31 5.52 -0.39
C MET A 181 -7.10 6.18 -1.52
N VAL A 182 -8.36 5.83 -1.73
CA VAL A 182 -9.22 6.41 -2.79
C VAL A 182 -9.39 7.92 -2.59
N PHE A 183 -9.61 8.36 -1.35
CA PHE A 183 -9.68 9.79 -1.04
C PHE A 183 -8.36 10.50 -1.34
N ASP A 184 -7.21 9.93 -0.95
CA ASP A 184 -5.87 10.48 -1.26
C ASP A 184 -5.57 10.50 -2.78
N LEU A 185 -6.10 9.54 -3.55
CA LEU A 185 -5.91 9.46 -4.99
C LEU A 185 -6.72 10.52 -5.74
N ILE A 186 -7.97 10.75 -5.34
CA ILE A 186 -8.86 11.76 -5.94
C ILE A 186 -8.45 13.17 -5.49
N ASP A 187 -8.07 13.34 -4.23
CA ASP A 187 -7.68 14.62 -3.65
C ASP A 187 -6.45 14.45 -2.72
N TYR A 188 -5.26 14.67 -3.28
CA TYR A 188 -4.02 14.53 -2.53
C TYR A 188 -3.88 15.55 -1.39
N GLU A 189 -4.47 16.74 -1.51
CA GLU A 189 -4.30 17.80 -0.52
C GLU A 189 -5.28 17.66 0.64
N ASP A 190 -6.57 17.50 0.34
CA ASP A 190 -7.62 17.51 1.38
C ASP A 190 -8.32 16.16 1.59
N GLY A 191 -8.14 15.18 0.69
CA GLY A 191 -8.82 13.88 0.75
C GLY A 191 -8.58 13.14 2.07
N ILE A 192 -7.37 13.28 2.63
CA ILE A 192 -7.05 12.86 4.00
C ILE A 192 -6.32 13.96 4.78
N GLN A 193 -6.89 14.40 5.90
CA GLN A 193 -6.36 15.54 6.66
C GLN A 193 -5.23 15.19 7.65
N TRP A 194 -4.86 13.92 7.77
CA TRP A 194 -3.80 13.44 8.68
C TRP A 194 -2.51 13.04 7.97
N LYS A 195 -2.38 13.37 6.68
CA LYS A 195 -1.30 12.92 5.80
C LYS A 195 0.11 13.22 6.33
N ARG A 196 0.27 14.40 6.94
CA ARG A 196 1.53 14.98 7.41
C ARG A 196 1.67 14.92 8.94
N LEU A 197 0.77 14.22 9.63
CA LEU A 197 0.82 14.09 11.08
C LEU A 197 1.80 12.97 11.48
N PRO A 198 2.81 13.26 12.32
CA PRO A 198 3.79 12.25 12.74
C PRO A 198 3.29 11.34 13.87
N ASP A 199 2.36 11.84 14.69
CA ASP A 199 1.87 11.13 15.88
C ASP A 199 0.71 10.17 15.57
N LYS A 200 0.85 8.91 15.98
CA LYS A 200 -0.17 7.86 15.75
C LYS A 200 -1.49 8.17 16.46
N ASN A 201 -1.42 8.75 17.68
CA ASN A 201 -2.62 9.04 18.46
C ASN A 201 -3.42 10.20 17.86
N GLN A 202 -2.75 11.21 17.30
CA GLN A 202 -3.41 12.26 16.51
C GLN A 202 -4.03 11.70 15.23
N VAL A 203 -3.31 10.85 14.50
CA VAL A 203 -3.80 10.23 13.26
C VAL A 203 -5.10 9.45 13.51
N VAL A 204 -5.16 8.61 14.55
CA VAL A 204 -6.38 7.83 14.84
C VAL A 204 -7.58 8.72 15.22
N ARG A 205 -7.37 9.83 15.93
CA ARG A 205 -8.44 10.80 16.25
C ARG A 205 -9.02 11.46 14.99
N TYR A 206 -8.17 11.79 14.03
CA TYR A 206 -8.64 12.30 12.74
C TYR A 206 -9.42 11.25 11.95
N LYS A 207 -8.98 9.99 11.99
CA LYS A 207 -9.70 8.87 11.38
C LYS A 207 -11.07 8.62 12.02
N ASP A 208 -11.19 8.77 13.34
CA ASP A 208 -12.50 8.73 14.02
C ASP A 208 -13.43 9.85 13.54
N ARG A 209 -12.90 11.08 13.43
CA ARG A 209 -13.66 12.21 12.89
C ARG A 209 -14.06 12.01 11.43
N PHE A 210 -13.19 11.41 10.62
CA PHE A 210 -13.47 11.06 9.23
C PHE A 210 -14.69 10.15 9.11
N PHE A 211 -14.68 9.04 9.85
CA PHE A 211 -15.79 8.07 9.83
C PHE A 211 -17.06 8.56 10.53
N ALA A 212 -16.94 9.53 11.44
CA ALA A 212 -18.08 10.28 11.96
C ALA A 212 -18.58 11.37 10.99
N LEU A 213 -18.00 11.47 9.78
CA LEU A 213 -18.31 12.49 8.76
C LEU A 213 -18.07 13.94 9.23
N LYS A 214 -17.20 14.15 10.22
CA LYS A 214 -16.87 15.46 10.85
C LYS A 214 -15.67 16.17 10.19
N LEU A 215 -15.31 15.77 8.96
CA LEU A 215 -14.20 16.31 8.18
C LEU A 215 -14.68 16.75 6.78
N PRO A 216 -15.47 17.83 6.67
CA PRO A 216 -16.10 18.23 5.41
C PRO A 216 -15.11 18.56 4.29
N LYS A 217 -13.89 19.03 4.63
CA LYS A 217 -12.84 19.30 3.63
C LYS A 217 -12.44 18.07 2.81
N CYS A 218 -12.57 16.87 3.35
CA CYS A 218 -12.27 15.62 2.62
C CYS A 218 -13.21 15.38 1.43
N TYR A 219 -14.33 16.10 1.35
CA TYR A 219 -15.32 16.02 0.28
C TYR A 219 -15.32 17.27 -0.61
N ARG A 220 -14.21 18.02 -0.65
CA ARG A 220 -14.07 19.20 -1.52
C ARG A 220 -14.00 18.79 -2.99
N ILE A 221 -13.14 17.82 -3.31
CA ILE A 221 -13.02 17.25 -4.66
C ILE A 221 -13.66 15.85 -4.73
N VAL A 222 -13.50 15.05 -3.67
CA VAL A 222 -14.13 13.72 -3.56
C VAL A 222 -15.66 13.87 -3.53
N PRO A 223 -16.42 13.17 -4.39
CA PRO A 223 -17.88 13.23 -4.39
C PRO A 223 -18.49 12.96 -3.01
N LYS A 224 -19.50 13.76 -2.63
CA LYS A 224 -20.17 13.66 -1.33
C LYS A 224 -20.87 12.32 -1.14
N GLU A 225 -21.24 11.69 -2.24
CA GLU A 225 -21.92 10.41 -2.34
C GLU A 225 -21.07 9.25 -1.80
N PHE A 226 -19.73 9.41 -1.72
CA PHE A 226 -18.84 8.46 -1.05
C PHE A 226 -19.18 8.25 0.43
N ARG A 227 -19.94 9.16 1.06
CA ARG A 227 -20.45 8.97 2.43
C ARG A 227 -21.18 7.64 2.60
N ARG A 228 -21.85 7.12 1.55
CA ARG A 228 -22.52 5.80 1.61
C ARG A 228 -21.52 4.67 1.84
N LEU A 229 -20.38 4.69 1.14
CA LEU A 229 -19.30 3.71 1.31
C LEU A 229 -18.59 3.87 2.66
N VAL A 230 -18.36 5.12 3.08
CA VAL A 230 -17.76 5.41 4.40
C VAL A 230 -18.66 4.89 5.52
N HIS A 231 -19.97 5.15 5.43
CA HIS A 231 -20.94 4.64 6.41
C HIS A 231 -21.01 3.11 6.40
N TYR A 232 -21.11 2.51 5.20
CA TYR A 232 -21.13 1.06 5.01
C TYR A 232 -19.94 0.37 5.69
N VAL A 233 -18.71 0.79 5.40
CA VAL A 233 -17.52 0.20 6.03
C VAL A 233 -17.46 0.46 7.54
N ASN A 234 -17.99 1.60 8.01
CA ASN A 234 -18.02 1.92 9.44
C ASN A 234 -18.97 1.03 10.24
N SER A 235 -20.10 0.61 9.66
CA SER A 235 -21.09 -0.25 10.34
C SER A 235 -20.67 -1.71 10.41
N MET A 236 -19.65 -2.12 9.65
CA MET A 236 -19.24 -3.52 9.57
C MET A 236 -18.61 -4.05 10.85
N ASN A 237 -18.82 -5.35 11.10
CA ASN A 237 -18.16 -6.09 12.17
C ASN A 237 -16.90 -6.82 11.69
N TYR A 238 -16.05 -7.25 12.63
CA TYR A 238 -14.76 -7.90 12.33
C TYR A 238 -14.89 -9.15 11.44
N ALA A 239 -15.87 -10.00 11.73
CA ALA A 239 -16.08 -11.27 11.02
C ALA A 239 -16.95 -11.15 9.76
N GLU A 240 -17.58 -10.00 9.56
CA GLU A 240 -18.54 -9.79 8.47
C GLU A 240 -17.88 -9.88 7.09
N GLU A 241 -18.63 -10.40 6.12
CA GLU A 241 -18.23 -10.41 4.72
C GLU A 241 -18.69 -9.14 4.03
N PRO A 242 -17.77 -8.34 3.45
CA PRO A 242 -18.18 -7.18 2.69
C PRO A 242 -18.96 -7.58 1.43
N ASP A 243 -20.03 -6.85 1.15
CA ASP A 243 -20.76 -6.89 -0.10
C ASP A 243 -19.98 -6.07 -1.15
N TYR A 244 -19.00 -6.72 -1.76
CA TYR A 244 -18.19 -6.14 -2.84
C TYR A 244 -19.02 -5.75 -4.07
N VAL A 245 -20.16 -6.41 -4.29
CA VAL A 245 -21.06 -6.11 -5.40
C VAL A 245 -21.75 -4.78 -5.14
N TYR A 246 -22.30 -4.57 -3.94
CA TYR A 246 -22.83 -3.29 -3.50
C TYR A 246 -21.78 -2.17 -3.61
N MET A 247 -20.56 -2.40 -3.16
CA MET A 247 -19.50 -1.39 -3.23
C MET A 247 -19.14 -1.04 -4.68
N THR A 248 -19.07 -2.02 -5.57
CA THR A 248 -18.82 -1.83 -7.00
C THR A 248 -19.95 -1.06 -7.68
N HIS A 249 -21.20 -1.41 -7.39
CA HIS A 249 -22.37 -0.68 -7.89
C HIS A 249 -22.42 0.75 -7.34
N SER A 250 -22.07 0.94 -6.08
CA SER A 250 -21.97 2.27 -5.46
C SER A 250 -20.94 3.14 -6.17
N LEU A 251 -19.75 2.63 -6.51
CA LEU A 251 -18.76 3.37 -7.29
C LEU A 251 -19.31 3.81 -8.65
N ARG A 252 -19.98 2.91 -9.37
CA ARG A 252 -20.61 3.23 -10.66
C ARG A 252 -21.74 4.26 -10.51
N SER A 253 -22.54 4.17 -9.46
CA SER A 253 -23.61 5.14 -9.16
C SER A 253 -23.02 6.51 -8.86
N ILE A 254 -22.02 6.59 -7.99
CA ILE A 254 -21.31 7.83 -7.65
C ILE A 254 -20.75 8.50 -8.91
N ALA A 255 -20.15 7.71 -9.81
CA ALA A 255 -19.62 8.23 -11.07
C ALA A 255 -20.72 8.85 -11.94
N ARG A 256 -21.84 8.15 -12.14
CA ARG A 256 -23.00 8.65 -12.91
C ARG A 256 -23.61 9.91 -12.29
N GLU A 257 -23.87 9.89 -10.98
CA GLU A 257 -24.45 11.01 -10.22
C GLU A 257 -23.57 12.28 -10.29
N ASN A 258 -22.27 12.13 -10.55
CA ASN A 258 -21.31 13.23 -10.65
C ASN A 258 -20.83 13.51 -12.09
N ASN A 259 -21.46 12.91 -13.11
CA ASN A 259 -21.06 13.02 -14.52
C ASN A 259 -19.57 12.68 -14.76
N ILE A 260 -19.04 11.68 -14.05
CA ILE A 260 -17.68 11.20 -14.20
C ILE A 260 -17.68 10.10 -15.27
N ASP A 261 -17.07 10.39 -16.41
CA ASP A 261 -16.85 9.43 -17.49
C ASP A 261 -15.82 8.37 -17.05
N MET A 262 -16.28 7.13 -16.87
CA MET A 262 -15.45 5.98 -16.46
C MET A 262 -14.73 5.29 -17.61
N ASP A 263 -15.03 5.67 -18.86
CA ASP A 263 -14.41 5.11 -20.07
C ASP A 263 -13.31 6.03 -20.62
N ARG A 264 -13.18 7.24 -20.07
CA ARG A 264 -12.09 8.16 -20.36
C ARG A 264 -10.73 7.48 -20.17
N LYS A 265 -9.81 7.72 -21.11
CA LYS A 265 -8.43 7.27 -21.01
C LYS A 265 -7.79 7.71 -19.68
N LEU A 266 -7.11 6.76 -19.03
CA LEU A 266 -6.37 7.00 -17.78
C LEU A 266 -5.33 8.10 -17.98
N ASP A 267 -5.09 8.89 -16.94
CA ASP A 267 -4.33 10.15 -17.04
C ASP A 267 -2.89 9.99 -17.55
N TRP A 268 -2.31 8.80 -17.40
CA TRP A 268 -0.94 8.44 -17.80
C TRP A 268 -0.81 7.86 -19.21
N ILE A 269 -1.92 7.49 -19.86
CA ILE A 269 -1.90 6.90 -21.21
C ILE A 269 -1.28 7.93 -22.17
N GLY A 270 -0.24 7.50 -22.90
CA GLY A 270 0.53 8.36 -23.82
C GLY A 270 1.56 9.26 -23.13
N LYS A 271 1.75 9.16 -21.81
CA LYS A 271 2.78 9.90 -21.05
C LYS A 271 3.83 9.01 -20.39
N SER A 272 3.54 7.72 -20.26
CA SER A 272 4.40 6.66 -19.72
C SER A 272 5.56 6.27 -20.65
N SER A 273 5.71 6.90 -21.82
CA SER A 273 6.68 6.57 -22.88
C SER A 273 8.17 6.80 -22.54
N LYS A 274 8.50 7.01 -21.26
CA LYS A 274 9.88 7.06 -20.75
C LYS A 274 10.29 5.88 -19.87
N ASP A 275 9.45 4.86 -19.68
CA ASP A 275 9.90 3.57 -19.12
C ASP A 275 10.64 2.78 -20.22
N ARG A 276 11.77 3.32 -20.70
CA ARG A 276 12.72 2.53 -21.47
C ARG A 276 13.23 1.44 -20.54
N ILE A 277 13.00 0.19 -20.90
CA ILE A 277 13.75 -0.95 -20.39
C ILE A 277 15.23 -0.52 -20.28
N PRO A 278 15.86 -0.59 -19.09
CA PRO A 278 17.27 -0.23 -18.97
C PRO A 278 18.08 -1.08 -19.97
N SER A 279 18.71 -0.42 -20.94
CA SER A 279 19.73 -1.00 -21.80
C SER A 279 20.93 -1.30 -20.92
N GLY A 280 21.13 -2.58 -20.59
CA GLY A 280 22.16 -3.04 -19.68
C GLY A 280 23.56 -3.03 -20.28
N ASP A 281 24.12 -1.83 -20.44
CA ASP A 281 25.55 -1.59 -20.43
C ASP A 281 25.75 -0.39 -19.50
N ASP A 282 26.08 -0.70 -18.24
CA ASP A 282 27.01 0.08 -17.41
C ASP A 282 27.19 -0.67 -16.08
N SER A 283 28.37 -1.26 -15.97
CA SER A 283 28.94 -1.79 -14.75
C SER A 283 29.28 -0.66 -13.77
N GLU A 284 28.88 -0.88 -12.50
CA GLU A 284 29.36 -0.21 -11.28
C GLU A 284 28.99 1.27 -11.04
N SER A 285 28.07 1.50 -10.11
CA SER A 285 28.43 2.05 -8.79
C SER A 285 27.22 2.05 -7.86
N SER A 286 27.51 1.70 -6.60
CA SER A 286 26.53 1.51 -5.54
C SER A 286 26.11 2.83 -4.91
N ASP A 287 24.82 3.18 -5.00
CA ASP A 287 24.23 4.18 -4.12
C ASP A 287 23.20 3.57 -3.17
N ASN A 288 23.56 3.58 -1.89
CA ASN A 288 22.67 3.29 -0.76
C ASN A 288 21.56 4.35 -0.69
N VAL A 289 20.38 4.05 -1.24
CA VAL A 289 19.18 4.85 -0.97
C VAL A 289 18.74 4.63 0.48
N LYS A 290 19.26 5.47 1.37
CA LYS A 290 18.76 5.64 2.74
C LYS A 290 17.36 6.26 2.69
N THR A 291 16.31 5.45 2.81
CA THR A 291 15.01 5.95 3.29
C THR A 291 15.03 6.00 4.83
N GLY A 292 15.73 7.02 5.32
CA GLY A 292 15.69 7.46 6.71
C GLY A 292 14.66 8.59 6.83
N SER A 293 13.53 8.31 7.46
CA SER A 293 12.70 9.38 8.05
C SER A 293 13.26 9.60 9.46
N SER A 294 14.09 10.62 9.59
CA SER A 294 14.60 11.14 10.85
C SER A 294 14.95 12.61 10.63
N ASP A 295 13.97 13.50 10.80
CA ASP A 295 14.22 14.93 10.84
C ASP A 295 14.61 15.30 12.28
N SER A 296 15.91 15.41 12.52
CA SER A 296 16.46 16.18 13.62
C SER A 296 16.67 17.62 13.17
N ALA A 297 16.13 18.54 13.96
CA ALA A 297 16.25 19.98 13.81
C ALA A 297 17.71 20.45 13.76
N SER A 298 17.97 21.50 12.97
CA SER A 298 19.10 22.40 13.15
C SER A 298 18.60 23.85 13.06
N GLU A 299 19.03 24.64 14.03
CA GLU A 299 18.84 26.08 14.18
C GLU A 299 19.80 26.85 13.27
N ASP A 300 19.41 28.04 12.77
CA ASP A 300 19.89 29.33 13.30
C ASP A 300 19.25 30.51 12.53
N SER A 301 18.65 31.47 13.25
CA SER A 301 19.02 32.90 13.20
C SER A 301 18.05 33.80 13.99
N ARG A 302 18.48 34.14 15.21
CA ARG A 302 18.36 35.43 15.95
C ARG A 302 17.09 36.29 15.85
N VAL A 303 16.42 36.48 17.01
CA VAL A 303 16.11 37.83 17.58
C VAL A 303 16.23 37.80 19.12
N LYS A 304 16.93 38.79 19.68
CA LYS A 304 17.24 39.01 21.10
C LYS A 304 16.03 39.49 21.91
N VAL A 305 15.78 38.90 23.10
CA VAL A 305 15.26 39.63 24.28
C VAL A 305 15.88 39.07 25.57
N LYS A 306 16.45 39.97 26.38
CA LYS A 306 17.07 39.73 27.69
C LYS A 306 16.02 39.39 28.76
N ARG A 307 16.31 38.44 29.67
CA ARG A 307 16.06 38.58 31.12
C ARG A 307 16.82 37.51 31.94
N LYS A 308 17.39 37.97 33.05
CA LYS A 308 18.25 37.25 34.02
C LYS A 308 17.43 36.32 34.91
N SER A 309 17.98 35.15 35.31
CA SER A 309 18.28 34.82 36.73
C SER A 309 18.72 33.36 36.98
N LYS A 310 19.89 33.24 37.62
CA LYS A 310 20.37 32.31 38.68
C LYS A 310 20.43 30.78 38.47
N SER A 311 21.57 30.28 38.96
CA SER A 311 22.20 28.96 38.90
C SER A 311 21.78 27.98 39.99
N VAL A 312 21.79 26.66 39.71
CA VAL A 312 22.22 25.57 40.63
C VAL A 312 22.79 24.39 39.80
N LYS A 313 23.86 23.74 40.28
CA LYS A 313 24.66 22.68 39.63
C LYS A 313 24.34 21.25 40.10
N SER A 314 24.31 20.30 39.14
CA SER A 314 24.83 18.89 39.15
C SER A 314 24.10 17.76 39.94
N PRO A 315 24.39 16.43 39.70
CA PRO A 315 25.24 15.79 38.68
C PRO A 315 24.62 14.60 37.88
N HIS A 316 25.40 14.16 36.88
CA HIS A 316 25.24 13.03 35.93
C HIS A 316 24.89 11.64 36.48
N LYS A 317 24.10 10.84 35.72
CA LYS A 317 24.28 9.38 35.53
C LYS A 317 23.76 8.87 34.15
N GLY A 318 24.67 8.28 33.37
CA GLY A 318 24.49 6.99 32.67
C GLY A 318 23.58 6.87 31.43
N ARG A 319 24.19 6.98 30.23
CA ARG A 319 23.68 6.44 28.96
C ARG A 319 23.54 4.91 29.03
N LYS A 320 22.40 4.36 28.61
CA LYS A 320 22.29 2.97 28.09
C LYS A 320 21.76 3.00 26.66
N GLY A 321 22.50 2.32 25.79
CA GLY A 321 22.36 2.34 24.33
C GLY A 321 21.03 1.80 23.83
N ILE A 322 20.52 2.47 22.81
CA ILE A 322 19.39 2.01 21.98
C ILE A 322 19.91 0.90 21.08
N SER A 323 19.34 -0.31 21.20
CA SER A 323 19.64 -1.42 20.30
C SER A 323 19.17 -1.07 18.89
N SER A 324 20.09 -1.10 17.94
CA SER A 324 19.82 -0.96 16.51
C SER A 324 18.98 -2.15 16.01
N THR A 325 17.72 -1.90 15.65
CA THR A 325 16.92 -2.84 14.85
C THR A 325 17.54 -2.98 13.46
N GLN A 326 18.18 -4.12 13.19
CA GLN A 326 18.54 -4.54 11.83
C GLN A 326 17.24 -4.68 10.99
N ARG A 327 17.10 -3.84 9.96
CA ARG A 327 16.06 -3.99 8.92
C ARG A 327 16.48 -5.15 8.01
N SER A 328 15.58 -6.11 7.75
CA SER A 328 15.78 -7.07 6.67
C SER A 328 15.83 -6.33 5.33
N THR A 329 16.86 -6.59 4.54
CA THR A 329 17.09 -5.94 3.26
C THR A 329 16.39 -6.75 2.17
N VAL A 330 15.13 -6.46 1.92
CA VAL A 330 14.47 -6.93 0.70
C VAL A 330 15.03 -6.11 -0.46
N ARG A 331 15.60 -6.78 -1.46
CA ARG A 331 16.15 -6.12 -2.67
C ARG A 331 15.38 -6.55 -3.90
N PHE A 332 15.09 -5.58 -4.75
CA PHE A 332 14.50 -5.77 -6.08
C PHE A 332 15.61 -5.73 -7.12
N HIS A 333 15.58 -6.67 -8.07
CA HIS A 333 16.52 -6.75 -9.18
C HIS A 333 15.73 -6.96 -10.48
N LEU A 334 16.26 -6.47 -11.60
CA LEU A 334 15.75 -6.81 -12.93
C LEU A 334 16.48 -8.04 -13.44
N LEU A 335 15.72 -9.08 -13.80
CA LEU A 335 16.25 -10.30 -14.41
C LEU A 335 15.96 -10.29 -15.91
N ARG A 336 16.99 -10.45 -16.73
CA ARG A 336 16.85 -10.80 -18.16
C ARG A 336 16.94 -12.31 -18.28
N ILE A 337 15.89 -12.95 -18.80
CA ILE A 337 15.89 -14.40 -19.02
C ILE A 337 15.69 -14.66 -20.52
N ASN A 338 16.50 -15.56 -21.06
CA ASN A 338 16.36 -16.06 -22.43
C ASN A 338 15.50 -17.33 -22.35
N LEU A 339 14.22 -17.23 -22.70
CA LEU A 339 13.37 -18.42 -22.78
C LEU A 339 13.66 -19.11 -24.14
N PRO A 340 13.99 -20.41 -24.16
CA PRO A 340 14.03 -21.16 -25.42
C PRO A 340 12.62 -21.14 -26.01
N PHE A 341 12.53 -20.82 -27.31
CA PHE A 341 11.28 -20.86 -28.06
C PHE A 341 10.60 -22.22 -27.82
N ARG A 342 9.34 -22.20 -27.35
CA ARG A 342 8.48 -23.37 -27.32
C ARG A 342 7.85 -23.61 -28.68
#